data_AF-A0A0F8XIR6-F1
#
_entry.id   AF-A0A0F8XIR6-F1
#
_cell.length_a   1.000
_cell.length_b   1.000
_cell.length_c   1.000
_cell.angle_alpha   90.00
_cell.angle_beta   90.00
_cell.angle_gamma   90.00
#
_symmetry.space_group_name_H-M   'P 1'
#
loop_
_entity.id
_entity.type
_entity.pdbx_description
1 polymer ?
#
loop_
_entity_poly.entity_id
_entity_poly.type
_entity_poly.pdbx_seq_one_letter_code
_entity_poly.pdbx_strand_id
1 'polypeptide(L)' 'MEKIDITKIIYENNYFDVAICSHVLEYIKDEKKALAEFYRVLKPG' A
#
# COMPACT_ATOMS: atom_id res chain seq x y z
N MET A 1 15.17 -6.38 4.92
CA MET A 1 14.23 -6.05 3.84
C MET A 1 13.05 -6.99 3.97
N GLU A 2 11.89 -6.48 4.33
CA GLU A 2 10.68 -7.29 4.45
C GLU A 2 10.01 -7.42 3.07
N LYS A 3 9.48 -8.59 2.77
CA LYS A 3 8.68 -8.83 1.56
C LYS A 3 7.22 -8.83 1.96
N ILE A 4 6.47 -7.88 1.43
CA ILE A 4 5.06 -7.65 1.78
C ILE A 4 4.23 -7.72 0.50
N ASP A 5 3.06 -8.35 0.59
CA ASP A 5 2.04 -8.29 -0.45
C ASP A 5 1.28 -6.96 -0.31
N ILE A 6 1.33 -6.13 -1.34
CA ILE A 6 0.70 -4.81 -1.32
C ILE A 6 -0.83 -4.86 -1.25
N THR A 7 -1.44 -6.00 -1.59
CA THR A 7 -2.88 -6.21 -1.42
C THR A 7 -3.25 -6.69 -0.01
N LYS A 8 -2.26 -6.83 0.89
CA LYS A 8 -2.40 -7.25 2.28
C LYS A 8 -1.22 -6.74 3.12
N ILE A 9 -1.19 -5.43 3.38
CA ILE A 9 -0.13 -4.80 4.14
C ILE A 9 -0.32 -5.14 5.63
N ILE A 10 0.72 -5.66 6.27
CA ILE A 10 0.67 -6.13 7.68
C ILE A 10 0.73 -5.00 8.72
N TYR A 11 0.81 -3.75 8.28
CA TYR A 11 0.80 -2.58 9.16
C TYR A 11 -0.62 -2.11 9.43
N GLU A 12 -0.80 -1.52 10.61
CA GLU A 12 -2.05 -0.94 11.06
C GLU A 12 -2.48 0.28 10.21
N ASN A 13 -3.70 0.74 10.43
CA ASN A 13 -4.21 1.94 9.77
C ASN A 13 -3.37 3.17 10.17
N ASN A 14 -3.19 4.13 9.26
CA ASN A 14 -2.50 5.40 9.53
C ASN A 14 -1.07 5.22 10.08
N TYR A 15 -0.34 4.22 9.60
CA TYR A 15 0.99 3.88 10.09
C TYR A 15 2.09 4.75 9.47
N PHE A 16 2.03 4.98 8.16
CA PHE A 16 3.06 5.72 7.40
C PHE A 16 2.65 7.16 7.15
N ASP A 17 3.63 8.07 7.21
CA ASP A 17 3.47 9.46 6.79
C ASP A 17 3.57 9.61 5.26
N VAL A 18 4.36 8.75 4.60
CA VAL A 18 4.59 8.77 3.15
C VAL A 18 4.73 7.35 2.63
N ALA A 19 4.14 7.07 1.46
CA ALA A 19 4.31 5.82 0.73
C ALA A 19 4.56 6.13 -0.75
N ILE A 20 5.48 5.41 -1.39
CA ILE A 20 5.89 5.63 -2.78
C ILE A 20 5.63 4.35 -3.59
N CYS A 21 4.91 4.48 -4.70
CA CYS A 21 4.72 3.45 -5.71
C CYS A 21 5.20 3.99 -7.05
N SER A 22 6.19 3.35 -7.69
CA SER A 22 6.77 3.85 -8.94
C SER A 22 6.87 2.72 -9.97
N HIS A 23 6.07 2.80 -11.04
CA HIS A 23 6.05 1.82 -12.14
C HIS A 23 5.84 0.36 -11.69
N VAL A 24 5.09 0.15 -10.59
CA VAL A 24 4.77 -1.20 -10.08
C VAL A 24 3.27 -1.51 -10.17
N LEU A 25 2.42 -0.47 -10.14
CA LEU A 25 0.97 -0.65 -10.01
C LEU A 25 0.40 -1.45 -11.19
N GLU A 26 0.91 -1.24 -12.40
CA GLU A 26 0.47 -1.91 -13.62
C GLU A 26 0.67 -3.44 -13.64
N TYR A 27 1.48 -3.97 -12.72
CA TYR A 27 1.73 -5.41 -12.60
C TYR A 27 0.86 -6.07 -11.51
N ILE A 28 0.04 -5.30 -10.80
CA ILE A 28 -0.80 -5.79 -9.71
C ILE A 28 -2.14 -6.27 -10.28
N LYS A 29 -2.46 -7.55 -10.05
CA LYS A 29 -3.71 -8.16 -10.54
C LYS A 29 -4.99 -7.49 -9.99
N ASP A 30 -4.95 -7.03 -8.74
CA ASP A 30 -6.05 -6.30 -8.07
C ASP A 30 -5.56 -4.93 -7.60
N GLU A 31 -5.39 -4.02 -8.56
CA GLU A 31 -4.91 -2.65 -8.31
C GLU A 31 -5.80 -1.90 -7.31
N LYS A 32 -7.12 -2.11 -7.35
CA LYS A 32 -8.07 -1.46 -6.45
C LYS A 32 -7.79 -1.83 -5.00
N LYS A 33 -7.54 -3.11 -4.74
CA LYS A 33 -7.19 -3.57 -3.39
C LYS A 33 -5.84 -3.04 -2.93
N ALA A 34 -4.85 -2.96 -3.82
CA ALA A 34 -3.56 -2.36 -3.50
C ALA A 34 -3.67 -0.86 -3.16
N LEU A 35 -4.46 -0.10 -3.94
CA LEU A 35 -4.73 1.31 -3.66
C LEU A 35 -5.49 1.50 -2.34
N ALA A 36 -6.45 0.62 -2.04
CA ALA A 36 -7.18 0.64 -0.77
C ALA A 36 -6.25 0.40 0.43
N GLU A 37 -5.33 -0.57 0.32
CA GLU A 37 -4.31 -0.81 1.35
C GLU A 37 -3.34 0.36 1.49
N PHE A 38 -2.89 0.95 0.37
CA PHE A 38 -2.07 2.17 0.38
C PHE A 38 -2.77 3.31 1.14
N TYR A 39 -4.03 3.57 0.84
CA TYR A 39 -4.82 4.59 1.53
C TYR A 39 -4.99 4.27 3.01
N ARG A 40 -5.29 3.01 3.35
CA ARG A 40 -5.50 2.56 4.74
C ARG A 40 -4.28 2.81 5.62
N VAL A 41 -3.07 2.56 5.11
CA VAL A 41 -1.84 2.66 5.89
C VAL A 41 -1.25 4.07 5.92
N LEU A 42 -1.72 4.99 5.09
CA LEU A 42 -1.30 6.40 5.12
C LEU A 42 -2.06 7.16 6.21
N LYS A 43 -1.35 7.99 6.97
CA LYS A 43 -1.97 8.90 7.93
C LYS A 43 -2.88 9.91 7.21
N PRO A 44 -4.00 10.34 7.82
CA PRO A 44 -4.85 11.38 7.25
C PRO A 44 -4.06 12.71 7.21
N GLY A 45 -4.24 13.46 6.12
CA GLY A 45 -3.63 14.77 5.89
C GLY A 45 -4.59 15.69 5.13
#